data_AF-A0A9E4P9Z3-F1
#
_entry.id   AF-A0A9E4P9Z3-F1
#
_cell.length_a   1.000
_cell.length_b   1.000
_cell.length_c   1.000
_cell.angle_alpha   90.00
_cell.angle_beta   90.00
_cell.angle_gamma   90.00
#
_symmetry.space_group_name_H-M   'P 1'
#
loop_
_entity.id
_entity.type
_entity.pdbx_description
1 polymer ?
#
loop_
_entity_poly.entity_id
_entity_poly.type
_entity_poly.pdbx_seq_one_letter_code
_entity_poly.pdbx_strand_id
1 'polypeptide(L)'
;MTSLRSLAEWRPRTPFFYGWLILGMSALGTYAASGSAQLVLGGIQNFIFEDMGWERSTIAYAVTAGTWTSGFLTPFIGRMADKYGPRGLMPSAALIGGVAFLVLGGVQSVWQFYAAYIVARAIPNPILVGVVPRTAAVNFFRRRRNLALGISAMARPFGGA
;
A
#
# COMPACT_ATOMS: atom_id res chain seq x y z
N MET A 1 1.68 -29.86 -2.32
CA MET A 1 0.62 -28.83 -2.15
C MET A 1 0.19 -28.58 -0.70
N THR A 2 0.66 -29.37 0.28
CA THR A 2 0.36 -29.23 1.72
C THR A 2 1.13 -28.12 2.45
N SER A 3 2.34 -27.76 1.99
CA SER A 3 3.21 -26.77 2.64
C SER A 3 2.75 -25.30 2.47
N LEU A 4 2.15 -24.94 1.33
CA LEU A 4 1.65 -23.57 1.11
C LEU A 4 0.40 -23.27 1.95
N ARG A 5 -0.44 -24.28 2.19
CA ARG A 5 -1.60 -24.15 3.09
C ARG A 5 -1.18 -24.06 4.56
N SER A 6 -0.16 -24.83 4.98
CA SER A 6 0.35 -24.74 6.35
C SER A 6 0.98 -23.38 6.67
N LEU A 7 1.63 -22.74 5.69
CA LEU A 7 2.11 -21.35 5.82
C LEU A 7 0.95 -20.34 5.86
N ALA A 8 -0.10 -20.54 5.05
CA ALA A 8 -1.27 -19.67 5.03
C ALA A 8 -2.13 -19.75 6.30
N GLU A 9 -2.17 -20.92 6.94
CA GLU A 9 -2.95 -21.16 8.17
C GLU A 9 -2.15 -20.90 9.46
N TRP A 10 -0.87 -20.55 9.34
CA TRP A 10 -0.02 -20.30 10.49
C TRP A 10 -0.56 -19.14 11.34
N ARG A 11 -0.87 -19.45 12.61
CA ARG A 11 -1.30 -18.47 13.61
C ARG A 11 -0.21 -18.37 14.68
N PRO A 12 0.58 -17.29 14.73
CA PRO A 12 1.52 -17.14 15.82
C PRO A 12 0.77 -17.06 17.14
N ARG A 13 1.22 -17.83 18.13
CA ARG A 13 0.71 -17.74 19.51
C ARG A 13 1.33 -16.52 20.16
N THR A 14 0.62 -15.39 20.13
CA THR A 14 1.07 -14.15 20.79
C THR A 14 0.60 -14.12 22.24
N PRO A 15 1.42 -13.59 23.18
CA PRO A 15 1.02 -13.42 24.58
C PRO A 15 -0.03 -12.32 24.78
N PHE A 16 -0.25 -11.48 23.76
CA PHE A 16 -1.25 -10.42 23.72
C PHE A 16 -2.33 -10.70 22.65
N PHE A 17 -3.43 -9.95 22.70
CA PHE A 17 -4.54 -10.09 21.75
C PHE A 17 -4.07 -9.92 20.30
N TYR A 18 -4.25 -10.97 19.50
CA TYR A 18 -3.73 -11.10 18.13
C TYR A 18 -4.14 -9.95 17.19
N GLY A 19 -5.27 -9.29 17.45
CA GLY A 19 -5.70 -8.11 16.69
C GLY A 19 -4.68 -6.95 16.73
N TRP A 20 -3.94 -6.79 17.82
CA TRP A 20 -2.89 -5.76 17.93
C TRP A 20 -1.70 -6.05 17.03
N LEU A 21 -1.34 -7.34 16.84
CA LEU A 21 -0.29 -7.71 15.89
C LEU A 21 -0.70 -7.35 14.47
N ILE A 22 -1.92 -7.70 14.07
CA ILE A 22 -2.43 -7.37 12.73
C ILE A 22 -2.49 -5.86 12.52
N LEU A 23 -2.92 -5.11 13.54
CA LEU A 23 -2.95 -3.65 13.49
C LEU A 23 -1.54 -3.07 13.28
N GLY A 24 -0.55 -3.57 14.02
CA GLY A 24 0.85 -3.16 13.87
C GLY A 24 1.41 -3.50 12.48
N MET A 25 1.17 -4.71 11.97
CA MET A 25 1.60 -5.11 10.63
C MET A 25 0.92 -4.27 9.54
N SER A 26 -0.37 -3.95 9.71
CA SER A 26 -1.13 -3.10 8.80
C SER A 26 -0.58 -1.67 8.82
N ALA A 27 -0.27 -1.14 10.00
CA ALA A 27 0.35 0.17 10.17
C ALA A 27 1.74 0.25 9.52
N LEU A 28 2.58 -0.79 9.67
CA LEU A 28 3.87 -0.87 8.98
C LEU A 28 3.70 -0.89 7.45
N GLY A 29 2.71 -1.63 6.94
CA GLY A 29 2.38 -1.64 5.52
C GLY A 29 1.90 -0.27 5.03
N THR A 30 1.06 0.41 5.82
CA THR A 30 0.61 1.79 5.54
C THR A 30 1.82 2.73 5.50
N TYR A 31 2.69 2.69 6.50
CA TYR A 31 3.92 3.48 6.59
C TYR A 31 4.79 3.30 5.34
N ALA A 32 5.10 2.04 4.99
CA ALA A 32 5.93 1.72 3.84
C ALA A 32 5.32 2.25 2.52
N ALA A 33 4.00 2.18 2.37
CA ALA A 33 3.31 2.63 1.16
C ALA A 33 3.14 4.15 1.08
N SER A 34 2.86 4.83 2.20
CA SER A 34 2.63 6.28 2.20
C SER A 34 3.92 7.08 2.22
N GLY A 35 4.91 6.65 2.99
CA GLY A 35 6.18 7.36 3.14
C GLY A 35 7.03 7.29 1.87
N SER A 36 7.17 6.09 1.28
CA SER A 36 8.06 5.90 0.13
C SER A 36 7.49 6.44 -1.19
N ALA A 37 6.18 6.33 -1.43
CA ALA A 37 5.63 6.58 -2.76
C ALA A 37 5.39 8.07 -3.06
N GLN A 38 4.95 8.82 -2.04
CA GLN A 38 4.35 10.14 -2.24
C GLN A 38 5.28 11.27 -1.82
N LEU A 39 5.99 11.11 -0.70
CA LEU A 39 6.97 12.09 -0.23
C LEU A 39 8.24 12.05 -1.05
N VAL A 40 8.78 10.85 -1.28
CA VAL A 40 10.02 10.69 -2.05
C VAL A 40 9.82 11.27 -3.44
N LEU A 41 8.74 10.91 -4.14
CA LEU A 41 8.44 11.50 -5.45
C LEU A 41 8.31 13.03 -5.37
N GLY A 42 7.63 13.55 -4.34
CA GLY A 42 7.53 15.00 -4.12
C GLY A 42 8.87 15.69 -3.89
N GLY A 43 9.82 15.02 -3.24
CA GLY A 43 11.17 15.52 -2.98
C GLY A 43 12.10 15.41 -4.19
N ILE A 44 12.01 14.33 -4.97
CA ILE A 44 12.92 14.06 -6.10
C ILE A 44 12.40 14.50 -7.47
N GLN A 45 11.13 14.92 -7.57
CA GLN A 45 10.52 15.28 -8.87
C GLN A 45 11.33 16.31 -9.66
N ASN A 46 11.94 17.30 -8.98
CA ASN A 46 12.76 18.30 -9.66
C ASN A 46 13.99 17.68 -10.33
N PHE A 47 14.69 16.78 -9.63
CA PHE A 47 15.81 16.02 -10.20
C PHE A 47 15.36 15.17 -11.39
N ILE A 48 14.20 14.52 -11.31
CA ILE A 48 13.63 13.76 -12.44
C ILE A 48 13.39 14.67 -13.66
N PHE A 49 12.84 15.87 -13.45
CA PHE A 49 12.60 16.80 -14.56
C PHE A 49 13.90 17.30 -15.18
N GLU A 50 14.91 17.59 -14.37
CA GLU A 50 16.22 18.08 -14.81
C GLU A 50 17.01 17.00 -15.57
N ASP A 51 17.08 15.78 -15.03
CA ASP A 51 17.85 14.68 -15.64
C ASP A 51 17.17 14.11 -16.89
N MET A 52 15.84 14.01 -16.89
CA MET A 52 15.09 13.37 -17.97
C MET A 52 14.57 14.37 -19.02
N GLY A 53 14.65 15.68 -18.74
CA GLY A 53 14.11 16.73 -19.59
C GLY A 53 12.58 16.70 -19.72
N TRP A 54 11.88 16.12 -18.75
CA TRP A 54 10.43 15.95 -18.80
C TRP A 54 9.67 17.18 -18.30
N GLU A 55 8.49 17.42 -18.88
CA GLU A 55 7.60 18.48 -18.39
C GLU A 55 6.98 18.11 -17.03
N ARG A 56 6.74 19.12 -16.18
CA ARG A 56 6.09 18.95 -14.86
C ARG A 56 4.73 18.26 -14.95
N SER A 57 4.03 18.45 -16.07
CA SER A 57 2.74 17.83 -16.38
C SER A 57 2.82 16.30 -16.39
N THR A 58 3.95 15.72 -16.82
CA THR A 58 4.18 14.27 -16.94
C THR A 58 3.93 13.54 -15.61
N ILE A 59 4.59 13.99 -14.53
CA ILE A 59 4.42 13.37 -13.22
C ILE A 59 3.00 13.61 -12.68
N ALA A 60 2.43 14.80 -12.89
CA ALA A 60 1.06 15.10 -12.49
C ALA A 60 0.04 14.16 -13.16
N TYR A 61 0.22 13.85 -14.45
CA TYR A 61 -0.60 12.87 -15.17
C TYR A 61 -0.44 11.46 -14.58
N ALA A 62 0.78 11.02 -14.30
CA ALA A 62 1.03 9.71 -13.69
C ALA A 62 0.33 9.58 -12.31
N VAL A 63 0.44 10.61 -11.47
CA VAL A 63 -0.20 10.68 -10.15
C VAL A 63 -1.72 10.65 -10.28
N THR A 64 -2.25 11.41 -11.22
CA THR A 64 -3.70 11.49 -11.46
C THR A 64 -4.22 10.15 -11.97
N ALA A 65 -3.65 9.60 -13.04
CA ALA A 65 -4.02 8.32 -13.61
C ALA A 65 -3.93 7.18 -12.58
N GLY A 66 -2.85 7.13 -11.79
CA GLY A 66 -2.69 6.14 -10.72
C GLY A 66 -3.74 6.29 -9.60
N THR A 67 -4.13 7.53 -9.27
CA THR A 67 -5.19 7.78 -8.28
C THR A 67 -6.56 7.37 -8.77
N TRP A 68 -6.92 7.71 -10.02
CA TRP A 68 -8.17 7.27 -10.63
C TRP A 68 -8.23 5.75 -10.75
N THR A 69 -7.17 5.12 -11.25
CA THR A 69 -7.07 3.66 -11.35
C THR A 69 -7.21 3.00 -9.98
N SER A 70 -6.55 3.53 -8.95
CA SER A 70 -6.73 3.09 -7.55
C SER A 70 -8.19 3.19 -7.12
N GLY A 71 -8.85 4.30 -7.41
CA GLY A 71 -10.28 4.51 -7.09
C GLY A 71 -11.17 3.47 -7.74
N PHE A 72 -10.99 3.21 -9.04
CA PHE A 72 -11.74 2.19 -9.78
C PHE A 72 -11.48 0.77 -9.29
N LEU A 73 -10.25 0.46 -8.87
CA LEU A 73 -9.91 -0.87 -8.32
C LEU A 73 -10.38 -1.07 -6.88
N THR A 74 -10.68 0.00 -6.15
CA THR A 74 -11.02 -0.06 -4.71
C THR A 74 -12.21 -0.99 -4.40
N PRO A 75 -13.35 -0.97 -5.14
CA PRO A 75 -14.46 -1.89 -4.90
C PRO A 75 -14.10 -3.36 -5.12
N PHE A 76 -13.28 -3.65 -6.14
CA PHE A 76 -12.82 -5.01 -6.43
C PHE A 76 -11.88 -5.52 -5.33
N ILE A 77 -10.96 -4.67 -4.89
CA ILE A 77 -10.03 -4.95 -3.80
C ILE A 77 -10.78 -5.12 -2.47
N GLY A 78 -11.83 -4.35 -2.22
CA GLY A 78 -12.72 -4.54 -1.07
C GLY A 78 -13.34 -5.94 -1.04
N ARG A 79 -13.90 -6.39 -2.17
CA ARG A 79 -14.44 -7.76 -2.29
C ARG A 79 -13.37 -8.84 -2.08
N MET A 80 -12.16 -8.61 -2.60
CA MET A 80 -11.04 -9.53 -2.36
C MET A 80 -10.61 -9.54 -0.89
N ALA A 81 -10.63 -8.39 -0.22
CA ALA A 81 -10.31 -8.26 1.19
C ALA A 81 -11.31 -9.01 2.07
N ASP A 82 -12.60 -8.93 1.74
CA ASP A 82 -13.64 -9.67 2.47
C ASP A 82 -13.49 -11.20 2.29
N LYS A 83 -13.07 -11.65 1.10
CA LYS A 83 -12.90 -13.09 0.79
C LYS A 83 -11.59 -13.69 1.31
N TYR A 84 -10.46 -13.02 1.08
CA TYR A 84 -9.12 -13.55 1.34
C TYR A 84 -8.50 -13.00 2.63
N GLY A 85 -9.09 -11.96 3.20
CA GLY A 85 -8.59 -11.28 4.39
C GLY A 85 -7.27 -10.52 4.17
N PRO A 86 -6.81 -9.79 5.20
CA PRO A 86 -5.58 -9.00 5.14
C PRO A 86 -4.30 -9.85 5.04
N ARG A 87 -4.33 -11.09 5.53
CA ARG A 87 -3.13 -11.94 5.70
C ARG A 87 -2.42 -12.27 4.39
N GLY A 88 -3.17 -12.58 3.32
CA GLY A 88 -2.59 -12.83 1.99
C GLY A 88 -2.51 -11.58 1.13
N LEU A 89 -3.46 -10.67 1.30
CA LEU A 89 -3.61 -9.51 0.42
C LEU A 89 -2.55 -8.44 0.70
N MET A 90 -2.21 -8.16 1.95
CA MET A 90 -1.23 -7.12 2.28
C MET A 90 0.20 -7.49 1.86
N PRO A 91 0.73 -8.69 2.15
CA PRO A 91 2.08 -9.06 1.70
C PRO A 91 2.20 -9.10 0.17
N SER A 92 1.18 -9.60 -0.53
CA SER A 92 1.19 -9.61 -2.01
C SER A 92 1.20 -8.21 -2.59
N ALA A 93 0.41 -7.27 -2.05
CA ALA A 93 0.46 -5.88 -2.47
C ALA A 93 1.78 -5.19 -2.14
N ALA A 94 2.41 -5.51 -1.01
CA ALA A 94 3.72 -5.00 -0.65
C ALA A 94 4.80 -5.49 -1.63
N LEU A 95 4.76 -6.76 -2.03
CA LEU A 95 5.66 -7.31 -3.05
C LEU A 95 5.45 -6.65 -4.42
N ILE A 96 4.20 -6.50 -4.85
CA ILE A 96 3.86 -5.84 -6.12
C ILE A 96 4.37 -4.39 -6.11
N GLY A 97 4.13 -3.66 -5.01
CA GLY A 97 4.62 -2.29 -4.84
C GLY A 97 6.15 -2.23 -4.86
N GLY A 98 6.82 -3.13 -4.13
CA GLY A 98 8.29 -3.22 -4.11
C GLY A 98 8.89 -3.47 -5.48
N VAL A 99 8.35 -4.43 -6.24
CA VAL A 99 8.78 -4.70 -7.62
C VAL A 99 8.54 -3.48 -8.52
N ALA A 100 7.38 -2.82 -8.41
CA ALA A 100 7.09 -1.64 -9.20
C ALA A 100 8.05 -0.48 -8.87
N PHE A 101 8.47 -0.32 -7.61
CA PHE A 101 9.51 0.66 -7.24
C PHE A 101 10.89 0.29 -7.77
N LEU A 102 11.27 -0.98 -7.76
CA LEU A 102 12.53 -1.43 -8.36
C LEU A 102 12.55 -1.14 -9.88
N VAL A 103 11.42 -1.38 -10.56
CA VAL A 103 11.28 -1.03 -11.98
C VAL A 103 11.39 0.48 -12.18
N LEU A 104 10.76 1.29 -11.31
CA LEU A 104 10.85 2.76 -11.38
C LEU A 104 12.31 3.26 -11.31
N GLY A 105 13.16 2.62 -10.52
CA GLY A 105 14.58 2.99 -10.42
C GLY A 105 15.41 2.80 -11.70
N GLY A 106 14.93 1.99 -12.65
CA GLY A 106 15.60 1.72 -13.93
C GLY A 106 14.92 2.37 -15.14
N VAL A 107 13.99 3.29 -14.93
CA VAL A 107 13.21 3.88 -16.02
C VAL A 107 14.04 4.86 -16.84
N GLN A 108 13.98 4.72 -18.16
CA GLN A 108 14.61 5.65 -19.12
C GLN A 108 13.58 6.38 -19.99
N SER A 109 12.32 5.98 -19.95
CA SER A 109 11.26 6.51 -20.81
C SER A 109 9.96 6.80 -20.05
N VAL A 110 9.23 7.82 -20.49
CA VAL A 110 7.97 8.28 -19.89
C VAL A 110 6.94 7.16 -19.76
N TRP A 111 6.82 6.29 -20.77
CA TRP A 111 5.81 5.23 -20.73
C TRP A 111 6.12 4.17 -19.66
N GLN A 112 7.41 3.86 -19.44
CA GLN A 112 7.84 2.94 -18.40
C GLN A 112 7.56 3.54 -17.01
N PHE A 113 7.80 4.85 -16.87
CA PHE A 113 7.44 5.60 -15.67
C PHE A 113 5.95 5.50 -15.39
N TYR A 114 5.10 5.75 -16.40
CA TYR A 114 3.65 5.63 -16.24
C TYR A 114 3.21 4.24 -15.84
N ALA A 115 3.67 3.21 -16.54
CA ALA A 115 3.29 1.83 -16.23
C ALA A 115 3.69 1.45 -14.79
N ALA A 116 4.95 1.70 -14.42
CA ALA A 116 5.45 1.32 -13.10
C ALA A 116 4.82 2.17 -11.99
N TYR A 117 4.68 3.49 -12.18
CA TYR A 117 4.09 4.38 -11.19
C TYR A 117 2.59 4.12 -10.98
N ILE A 118 1.83 3.91 -12.07
CA ILE A 118 0.40 3.57 -11.98
C ILE A 118 0.23 2.25 -11.24
N VAL A 119 1.03 1.22 -11.53
CA VAL A 119 0.96 -0.06 -10.81
C VAL A 119 1.34 0.10 -9.33
N ALA A 120 2.44 0.80 -9.06
CA ALA A 120 2.92 1.09 -7.70
C ALA A 120 1.90 1.87 -6.86
N ARG A 121 1.00 2.62 -7.51
CA ARG A 121 -0.06 3.38 -6.84
C ARG A 121 -1.40 2.63 -6.79
N ALA A 122 -1.82 2.02 -7.89
CA ALA A 122 -3.17 1.49 -8.06
C ALA A 122 -3.45 0.25 -7.21
N ILE A 123 -2.44 -0.60 -6.97
CA ILE A 123 -2.59 -1.84 -6.20
C ILE A 123 -2.26 -1.62 -4.72
N PRO A 124 -1.09 -1.07 -4.35
CA PRO A 124 -0.69 -0.96 -2.95
C PRO A 124 -1.51 0.07 -2.17
N ASN A 125 -1.98 1.16 -2.79
CA ASN A 125 -2.72 2.20 -2.08
C ASN A 125 -4.02 1.68 -1.42
N PRO A 126 -4.96 1.05 -2.14
CA PRO A 126 -6.20 0.56 -1.54
C PRO A 126 -5.97 -0.63 -0.59
N ILE A 127 -4.89 -1.40 -0.76
CA ILE A 127 -4.58 -2.59 0.05
C ILE A 127 -3.77 -2.26 1.32
N LEU A 128 -2.80 -1.37 1.24
CA LEU A 128 -1.89 -1.09 2.36
C LEU A 128 -2.31 0.14 3.16
N VAL A 129 -3.03 1.09 2.55
CA VAL A 129 -3.42 2.37 3.17
C VAL A 129 -4.95 2.50 3.28
N GLY A 130 -5.67 1.98 2.30
CA GLY A 130 -7.10 2.20 2.13
C GLY A 130 -8.00 1.25 2.91
N VAL A 131 -8.66 0.34 2.19
CA VAL A 131 -9.83 -0.42 2.66
C VAL A 131 -9.42 -1.58 3.57
N VAL A 132 -8.31 -2.26 3.27
CA VAL A 132 -7.92 -3.50 3.98
C VAL A 132 -7.47 -3.26 5.43
N PRO A 133 -6.62 -2.25 5.75
CA PRO A 133 -6.27 -1.94 7.14
C PRO A 133 -7.51 -1.56 7.96
N ARG A 134 -8.43 -0.78 7.34
CA ARG A 134 -9.66 -0.32 7.98
C ARG A 134 -10.59 -1.49 8.28
N THR A 135 -10.87 -2.34 7.31
CA THR A 135 -11.71 -3.54 7.50
C THR A 135 -11.10 -4.49 8.52
N ALA A 136 -9.78 -4.69 8.50
CA ALA A 136 -9.07 -5.47 9.52
C ALA A 136 -9.27 -4.91 10.93
N ALA A 137 -9.08 -3.60 11.13
CA ALA A 137 -9.29 -2.95 12.43
C ALA A 137 -10.74 -3.12 12.92
N VAL A 138 -11.73 -2.96 12.04
CA VAL A 138 -13.16 -3.10 12.38
C VAL A 138 -13.52 -4.54 12.74
N ASN A 139 -13.00 -5.52 12.00
CA ASN A 139 -13.30 -6.93 12.21
C ASN A 139 -12.66 -7.49 13.49
N PHE A 140 -11.44 -7.04 13.83
CA PHE A 140 -10.74 -7.49 15.05
C PHE A 140 -11.13 -6.72 16.31
N PHE A 141 -11.54 -5.46 16.22
CA PHE A 141 -11.85 -4.61 17.39
C PHE A 141 -13.29 -4.13 17.40
N ARG A 142 -14.20 -4.91 18.03
CA ARG A 142 -15.61 -4.51 18.22
C ARG A 142 -15.81 -3.41 19.26
N ARG A 143 -15.18 -3.54 20.44
CA ARG A 143 -15.37 -2.61 21.58
C ARG A 143 -14.47 -1.37 21.53
N ARG A 144 -13.29 -1.47 20.93
CA ARG A 144 -12.28 -0.39 20.82
C ARG A 144 -12.03 0.04 19.37
N ARG A 145 -13.04 -0.10 18.49
CA ARG A 145 -12.95 0.18 17.04
C ARG A 145 -12.34 1.55 16.74
N ASN A 146 -12.82 2.59 17.40
CA ASN A 146 -12.39 3.97 17.11
C ASN A 146 -10.92 4.19 17.49
N LEU A 147 -10.46 3.61 18.61
CA LEU A 147 -9.07 3.69 19.03
C LEU A 147 -8.15 2.92 18.09
N ALA A 148 -8.55 1.73 17.65
CA ALA A 148 -7.81 0.93 16.67
C ALA A 148 -7.69 1.68 15.31
N LEU A 149 -8.78 2.29 14.85
CA LEU A 149 -8.79 3.12 13.64
C LEU A 149 -7.91 4.37 13.80
N GLY A 150 -7.95 5.03 14.95
CA GLY A 150 -7.11 6.19 15.26
C GLY A 150 -5.61 5.85 15.20
N ILE A 151 -5.19 4.78 15.88
CA ILE A 151 -3.80 4.31 15.84
C ILE A 151 -3.38 3.95 14.41
N SER A 152 -4.25 3.25 13.67
CA SER A 152 -3.95 2.90 12.27
C SER A 152 -3.84 4.13 11.38
N ALA A 153 -4.65 5.17 11.62
CA ALA A 153 -4.59 6.42 10.88
C ALA A 153 -3.31 7.21 11.16
N MET A 154 -2.75 7.11 12.37
CA MET A 154 -1.47 7.75 12.73
C MET A 154 -0.27 7.17 11.97
N ALA A 155 -0.34 5.92 11.51
CA ALA A 155 0.75 5.30 10.76
C ALA A 155 1.14 6.10 9.49
N ARG A 156 0.17 6.77 8.86
CA ARG A 156 0.37 7.56 7.64
C ARG A 156 1.21 8.84 7.87
N PRO A 157 0.86 9.75 8.80
CA PRO A 157 1.68 10.92 9.09
C PRO A 157 3.03 10.58 9.72
N PHE A 158 3.18 9.47 10.46
CA PHE A 158 4.49 9.01 10.93
C PHE A 158 5.42 8.57 9.80
N GLY A 159 4.90 8.11 8.67
CA GLY A 159 5.69 7.93 7.46
C GLY A 159 5.90 9.21 6.65
N GLY A 160 5.18 10.27 7.02
CA GLY A 160 5.10 11.60 6.42
C GLY A 160 6.17 12.60 6.86
N ALA A 161 6.55 12.52 8.13
CA ALA A 161 7.44 13.43 8.83
C ALA A 161 8.88 12.89 8.84
#